data_AF-A0A4Q7ZID8-F1
#
_entry.id   AF-A0A4Q7ZID8-F1
#
_cell.length_a   1.000
_cell.length_b   1.000
_cell.length_c   1.000
_cell.angle_alpha   90.00
_cell.angle_beta   90.00
_cell.angle_gamma   90.00
#
_symmetry.space_group_name_H-M   'P 1'
#
loop_
_entity.id
_entity.type
_entity.pdbx_description
1 polymer ?
#
loop_
_entity_poly.entity_id
_entity_poly.type
_entity_poly.pdbx_seq_one_letter_code
_entity_poly.pdbx_strand_id
1 'polypeptide(L)'
;MRQRLWLRIAAVVPVLVGACTLVGGLTWVLLNLHGPEPVLDVTVGAVLAVGGLVLLMPHRTRLPVAATAIAAAATGLAGTVAGIAVSTSQAFGAYAYLTTRGWPYRWLSRGAIADDLTTAERVAGVQSWQVDVLALAANLLVWSYVGLLAAGAAVAVRRTMAARATAMAGGGRATTEDVGPLP
;
A
#
# COMPACT_ATOMS: atom_id res chain seq x y z
N MET A 1 -35.02 -9.66 -10.61
CA MET A 1 -34.64 -8.57 -9.69
C MET A 1 -33.28 -8.75 -9.00
N ARG A 2 -32.95 -9.95 -8.46
CA ARG A 2 -31.71 -10.22 -7.69
C ARG A 2 -30.39 -9.90 -8.40
N GLN A 3 -30.28 -10.17 -9.72
CA GLN A 3 -29.08 -9.88 -10.54
C GLN A 3 -28.81 -8.38 -10.73
N ARG A 4 -29.86 -7.56 -10.93
CA ARG A 4 -29.70 -6.10 -11.09
C ARG A 4 -29.25 -5.43 -9.78
N LEU A 5 -29.67 -5.99 -8.64
CA LEU A 5 -29.27 -5.53 -7.32
C LEU A 5 -27.78 -5.86 -7.04
N TRP A 6 -27.33 -7.06 -7.41
CA TRP A 6 -25.92 -7.46 -7.34
C TRP A 6 -24.99 -6.60 -8.19
N LEU A 7 -25.39 -6.28 -9.43
CA LEU A 7 -24.62 -5.41 -10.32
C LEU A 7 -24.50 -3.98 -9.77
N ARG A 8 -25.57 -3.47 -9.13
CA ARG A 8 -25.55 -2.15 -8.47
C ARG A 8 -24.64 -2.15 -7.23
N ILE A 9 -24.74 -3.16 -6.39
CA ILE A 9 -23.86 -3.31 -5.21
C ILE A 9 -22.40 -3.41 -5.65
N ALA A 10 -22.10 -4.24 -6.65
CA ALA A 10 -20.74 -4.40 -7.18
C ALA A 10 -20.16 -3.10 -7.77
N ALA A 11 -21.00 -2.20 -8.29
CA ALA A 11 -20.58 -0.90 -8.78
C ALA A 11 -20.34 0.14 -7.66
N VAL A 12 -21.09 0.04 -6.56
CA VAL A 12 -21.06 1.03 -5.46
C VAL A 12 -19.96 0.72 -4.44
N VAL A 13 -19.69 -0.56 -4.19
CA VAL A 13 -18.62 -1.00 -3.26
C VAL A 13 -17.26 -0.37 -3.54
N PRO A 14 -16.70 -0.39 -4.77
CA PRO A 14 -15.39 0.21 -5.03
C PRO A 14 -15.39 1.74 -4.85
N VAL A 15 -16.50 2.42 -5.13
CA VAL A 15 -16.63 3.86 -4.92
C VAL A 15 -16.61 4.19 -3.43
N LEU A 16 -17.37 3.44 -2.62
CA LEU A 16 -17.40 3.62 -1.16
C LEU A 16 -16.05 3.28 -0.53
N VAL A 17 -15.42 2.18 -0.95
CA VAL A 17 -14.08 1.81 -0.46
C VAL A 17 -13.07 2.87 -0.84
N GLY A 18 -13.09 3.37 -2.09
CA GLY A 18 -12.22 4.45 -2.56
C GLY A 18 -12.44 5.77 -1.80
N ALA A 19 -13.69 6.15 -1.57
CA ALA A 19 -14.03 7.34 -0.80
C ALA A 19 -13.62 7.21 0.68
N CYS A 20 -13.93 6.10 1.33
CA CYS A 20 -13.54 5.85 2.73
C CYS A 20 -12.01 5.85 2.90
N THR A 21 -11.26 5.36 1.92
CA THR A 21 -9.80 5.32 1.99
C THR A 21 -9.13 6.62 1.60
N LEU A 22 -9.73 7.38 0.69
CA LEU A 22 -9.35 8.77 0.42
C LEU A 22 -9.55 9.63 1.67
N VAL A 23 -10.77 9.62 2.25
CA VAL A 23 -11.12 10.40 3.43
C VAL A 23 -10.27 9.95 4.62
N GLY A 24 -10.18 8.64 4.86
CA GLY A 24 -9.34 8.09 5.93
C GLY A 24 -7.87 8.46 5.78
N GLY A 25 -7.31 8.40 4.57
CA GLY A 25 -5.94 8.81 4.28
C GLY A 25 -5.71 10.30 4.54
N LEU A 26 -6.59 11.17 4.03
CA LEU A 26 -6.53 12.62 4.24
C LEU A 26 -6.68 12.98 5.73
N THR A 27 -7.62 12.36 6.43
CA THR A 27 -7.81 12.54 7.87
C THR A 27 -6.57 12.08 8.64
N TRP A 28 -5.94 10.96 8.24
CA TRP A 28 -4.70 10.50 8.85
C TRP A 28 -3.55 11.52 8.67
N VAL A 29 -3.37 12.06 7.46
CA VAL A 29 -2.39 13.12 7.19
C VAL A 29 -2.65 14.33 8.10
N LEU A 30 -3.90 14.78 8.18
CA LEU A 30 -4.27 15.95 8.97
C LEU A 30 -4.05 15.75 10.47
N LEU A 31 -4.37 14.56 11.00
CA LEU A 31 -4.22 14.26 12.43
C LEU A 31 -2.76 14.07 12.84
N ASN A 32 -1.93 13.48 11.96
CA ASN A 32 -0.54 13.15 12.28
C ASN A 32 0.47 14.15 11.71
N LEU A 33 0.01 15.29 11.17
CA LEU A 33 0.89 16.34 10.65
C LEU A 33 1.83 16.91 11.73
N HIS A 34 1.44 16.79 13.01
CA HIS A 34 2.21 17.21 14.18
C HIS A 34 2.69 16.03 15.04
N GLY A 35 2.66 14.82 14.48
CA GLY A 35 3.10 13.61 15.17
C GLY A 35 4.62 13.58 15.41
N PRO A 36 5.11 12.70 16.28
CA PRO A 36 6.53 12.54 16.56
C PRO A 36 7.33 12.03 15.33
N GLU A 37 6.68 11.39 14.35
CA GLU A 37 7.30 10.92 13.10
C GLU A 37 6.54 11.40 11.84
N PRO A 38 6.59 12.70 11.52
CA PRO A 38 5.73 13.31 10.52
C PRO A 38 5.95 12.76 9.10
N VAL A 39 7.16 12.30 8.77
CA VAL A 39 7.50 11.78 7.43
C VAL A 39 6.77 10.46 7.16
N LEU A 40 6.74 9.56 8.15
CA LEU A 40 6.15 8.23 8.01
C LEU A 40 4.62 8.33 7.92
N ASP A 41 4.04 9.17 8.77
CA ASP A 41 2.59 9.42 8.80
C ASP A 41 2.05 10.10 7.54
N VAL A 42 2.77 11.10 7.02
CA VAL A 42 2.43 11.75 5.74
C VAL A 42 2.55 10.76 4.58
N THR A 43 3.57 9.89 4.59
CA THR A 43 3.76 8.88 3.54
C THR A 43 2.61 7.88 3.52
N VAL A 44 2.20 7.37 4.68
CA VAL A 44 1.08 6.43 4.79
C VAL A 44 -0.23 7.07 4.32
N GLY A 45 -0.51 8.29 4.79
CA GLY A 45 -1.72 9.00 4.40
C GLY A 45 -1.75 9.36 2.90
N ALA A 46 -0.60 9.70 2.30
CA ALA A 46 -0.48 9.93 0.86
C ALA A 46 -0.73 8.64 0.06
N VAL A 47 -0.19 7.49 0.49
CA VAL A 47 -0.43 6.19 -0.14
C VAL A 47 -1.93 5.84 -0.11
N LEU A 48 -2.59 6.05 1.03
CA LEU A 48 -4.04 5.84 1.15
C LEU A 48 -4.85 6.79 0.26
N ALA A 49 -4.48 8.07 0.21
CA ALA A 49 -5.17 9.06 -0.61
C ALA A 49 -5.03 8.76 -2.11
N VAL A 50 -3.82 8.42 -2.57
CA VAL A 50 -3.59 8.03 -3.98
C VAL A 50 -4.29 6.72 -4.30
N GLY A 51 -4.27 5.73 -3.39
CA GLY A 51 -5.00 4.46 -3.54
C GLY A 51 -6.50 4.65 -3.67
N GLY A 52 -7.10 5.48 -2.80
CA GLY A 52 -8.52 5.84 -2.85
C GLY A 52 -8.88 6.59 -4.12
N LEU A 53 -8.03 7.52 -4.57
CA LEU A 53 -8.22 8.26 -5.82
C LEU A 53 -8.21 7.34 -7.05
N VAL A 54 -7.30 6.36 -7.08
CA VAL A 54 -7.25 5.33 -8.14
C VAL A 54 -8.53 4.50 -8.16
N LEU A 55 -9.07 4.12 -7.00
CA LEU A 55 -10.37 3.42 -6.92
C LEU A 55 -11.55 4.29 -7.37
N LEU A 56 -11.49 5.60 -7.14
CA LEU A 56 -12.53 6.56 -7.52
C LEU A 56 -12.54 6.92 -9.02
N MET A 57 -11.56 6.46 -9.80
CA MET A 57 -11.53 6.61 -11.26
C MET A 57 -11.82 5.30 -12.01
N PRO A 58 -12.96 4.61 -11.78
CA PRO A 58 -13.24 3.30 -12.39
C PRO A 58 -13.38 3.37 -13.92
N HIS A 59 -13.64 4.56 -14.49
CA HIS A 59 -13.78 4.75 -15.93
C HIS A 59 -12.45 4.72 -16.70
N ARG A 60 -11.29 4.88 -16.05
CA ARG A 60 -9.99 4.91 -16.74
C ARG A 60 -9.20 3.60 -16.67
N THR A 61 -9.47 2.73 -15.70
CA THR A 61 -8.70 1.50 -15.47
C THR A 61 -9.60 0.26 -15.56
N ARG A 62 -9.71 -0.33 -16.75
CA ARG A 62 -10.20 -1.70 -16.91
C ARG A 62 -9.15 -2.67 -16.36
N LEU A 63 -9.00 -2.71 -15.05
CA LEU A 63 -8.12 -3.65 -14.37
C LEU A 63 -8.89 -4.95 -14.10
N PRO A 64 -8.33 -6.13 -14.44
CA PRO A 64 -8.93 -7.40 -14.05
C PRO A 64 -8.89 -7.50 -12.52
N VAL A 65 -10.08 -7.44 -11.90
CA VAL A 65 -10.27 -7.39 -10.44
C VAL A 65 -9.49 -8.49 -9.72
N ALA A 66 -9.46 -9.69 -10.29
CA ALA A 66 -8.72 -10.82 -9.74
C ALA A 66 -7.21 -10.55 -9.68
N ALA A 67 -6.60 -10.00 -10.73
CA ALA A 67 -5.17 -9.72 -10.75
C ALA A 67 -4.79 -8.63 -9.74
N THR A 68 -5.62 -7.59 -9.61
CA THR A 68 -5.40 -6.52 -8.63
C THR A 68 -5.56 -7.02 -7.19
N ALA A 69 -6.54 -7.90 -6.93
CA ALA A 69 -6.74 -8.48 -5.62
C ALA A 69 -5.57 -9.40 -5.24
N ILE A 70 -5.10 -10.23 -6.17
CA ILE A 70 -3.92 -11.10 -5.96
C ILE A 70 -2.68 -10.25 -5.71
N ALA A 71 -2.45 -9.19 -6.50
CA ALA A 71 -1.31 -8.30 -6.29
C ALA A 71 -1.37 -7.62 -4.91
N ALA A 72 -2.52 -7.07 -4.53
CA ALA A 72 -2.70 -6.45 -3.22
C ALA A 72 -2.51 -7.44 -2.06
N ALA A 73 -3.05 -8.66 -2.17
CA ALA A 73 -2.88 -9.70 -1.16
C ALA A 73 -1.42 -10.16 -1.06
N ALA A 74 -0.78 -10.43 -2.20
CA ALA A 74 0.61 -10.87 -2.25
C ALA A 74 1.56 -9.81 -1.69
N THR A 75 1.39 -8.54 -2.07
CA THR A 75 2.19 -7.43 -1.52
C THR A 75 1.90 -7.21 -0.04
N GLY A 76 0.63 -7.31 0.39
CA GLY A 76 0.21 -7.25 1.79
C GLY A 76 0.99 -8.24 2.66
N LEU A 77 0.98 -9.50 2.25
CA LEU A 77 1.70 -10.58 2.94
C LEU A 77 3.21 -10.40 2.86
N ALA A 78 3.77 -10.15 1.67
CA ALA A 78 5.20 -10.00 1.47
C ALA A 78 5.78 -8.84 2.28
N GLY A 79 5.09 -7.69 2.30
CA GLY A 79 5.49 -6.52 3.07
C GLY A 79 5.39 -6.75 4.58
N THR A 80 4.37 -7.48 5.04
CA THR A 80 4.24 -7.85 6.45
C THR A 80 5.36 -8.79 6.90
N VAL A 81 5.69 -9.81 6.08
CA VAL A 81 6.81 -10.72 6.33
C VAL A 81 8.14 -9.96 6.31
N ALA A 82 8.35 -9.07 5.33
CA ALA A 82 9.55 -8.23 5.26
C ALA A 82 9.67 -7.31 6.49
N GLY A 83 8.55 -6.77 6.98
CA GLY A 83 8.49 -5.92 8.17
C GLY A 83 8.95 -6.62 9.46
N ILE A 84 8.90 -7.96 9.53
CA ILE A 84 9.42 -8.73 10.68
C ILE A 84 10.94 -8.55 10.83
N ALA A 85 11.65 -8.35 9.71
CA ALA A 85 13.10 -8.16 9.73
C ALA A 85 13.50 -6.81 10.36
N VAL A 86 12.60 -5.83 10.38
CA VAL A 86 12.82 -4.55 11.04
C VAL A 86 12.52 -4.71 12.53
N SER A 87 13.58 -4.76 13.33
CA SER A 87 13.47 -4.81 14.79
C SER A 87 14.01 -3.53 15.43
N THR A 88 13.28 -3.02 16.42
CA THR A 88 13.74 -1.92 17.27
C THR A 88 13.71 -2.39 18.72
N SER A 89 14.87 -2.32 19.38
CA SER A 89 14.99 -2.55 20.82
C SER A 89 15.18 -1.22 21.54
N GLN A 90 14.44 -1.02 22.62
CA GLN A 90 14.52 0.16 23.47
C GLN A 90 14.60 -0.27 24.94
N ALA A 91 15.53 0.33 25.67
CA ALA A 91 15.61 0.25 27.13
C ALA A 91 14.99 1.54 27.71
N PHE A 92 14.11 1.40 28.69
CA PHE A 92 13.37 2.50 29.31
C PHE A 92 13.57 2.55 30.82
N GLY A 93 13.70 3.78 31.33
CA GLY A 93 13.79 4.05 32.77
C GLY A 93 14.95 3.31 33.42
N ALA A 94 14.74 2.84 34.65
CA ALA A 94 15.76 2.09 35.35
C ALA A 94 15.90 0.66 34.80
N TYR A 95 14.80 -0.05 34.48
CA TYR A 95 14.89 -1.51 34.28
C TYR A 95 13.80 -2.13 33.37
N ALA A 96 13.28 -1.40 32.38
CA ALA A 96 12.35 -1.96 31.38
C ALA A 96 13.05 -2.20 30.04
N TYR A 97 12.85 -3.38 29.45
CA TYR A 97 13.33 -3.72 28.12
C TYR A 97 12.15 -4.05 27.20
N LEU A 98 12.12 -3.42 26.01
CA LEU A 98 11.10 -3.65 25.00
C LEU A 98 11.75 -3.89 23.63
N THR A 99 11.46 -5.02 23.01
CA THR A 99 11.73 -5.26 21.59
C THR A 99 10.43 -5.22 20.82
N THR A 100 10.43 -4.46 19.74
CA THR A 100 9.32 -4.40 18.78
C THR A 100 9.79 -4.77 17.38
N ARG A 101 8.89 -5.31 16.58
CA ARG A 101 9.08 -5.63 15.17
C ARG A 101 7.86 -5.20 14.36
N GLY A 102 8.09 -5.01 13.07
CA GLY A 102 7.06 -4.59 12.13
C GLY A 102 7.37 -3.24 11.51
N TRP A 103 7.02 -3.12 10.23
CA TRP A 103 7.12 -1.89 9.46
C TRP A 103 6.01 -1.85 8.40
N PRO A 104 5.31 -0.71 8.23
CA PRO A 104 5.51 0.58 8.90
C PRO A 104 5.03 0.62 10.36
N TYR A 105 4.13 -0.26 10.76
CA TYR A 105 3.61 -0.30 12.12
C TYR A 105 4.31 -1.39 12.94
N ARG A 106 4.62 -1.09 14.19
CA ARG A 106 5.14 -2.07 15.15
C ARG A 106 3.99 -2.91 15.67
N TRP A 107 3.80 -4.11 15.11
CA TRP A 107 2.67 -4.98 15.42
C TRP A 107 3.06 -6.23 16.21
N LEU A 108 4.36 -6.44 16.41
CA LEU A 108 4.87 -7.55 17.19
C LEU A 108 5.79 -6.99 18.29
N SER A 109 5.50 -7.30 19.55
CA SER A 109 6.29 -6.80 20.68
C SER A 109 6.56 -7.88 21.70
N ARG A 110 7.65 -7.71 22.44
CA ARG A 110 7.93 -8.46 23.66
C ARG A 110 8.74 -7.57 24.59
N GLY A 111 8.52 -7.69 25.88
CA GLY A 111 9.25 -6.89 26.85
C GLY A 111 9.17 -7.49 28.23
N ALA A 112 10.01 -6.98 29.12
CA ALA A 112 10.01 -7.35 30.52
C ALA A 112 10.51 -6.19 31.37
N ILE A 113 10.17 -6.24 32.65
CA ILE A 113 10.65 -5.33 33.68
C ILE A 113 11.36 -6.20 34.73
N ALA A 114 12.54 -5.78 35.18
CA ALA A 114 13.30 -6.47 36.22
C ALA A 114 13.98 -5.46 37.16
N ASP A 115 14.90 -5.90 38.01
CA ASP A 115 15.70 -5.01 38.89
C ASP A 115 17.02 -4.57 38.24
N ASP A 116 17.37 -5.16 37.09
CA ASP A 116 18.53 -4.81 36.28
C ASP A 116 18.24 -5.08 34.78
N LEU A 117 18.94 -4.37 33.89
CA LEU A 117 18.72 -4.47 32.45
C LEU A 117 19.02 -5.88 31.91
N THR A 118 20.04 -6.57 32.43
CA THR A 118 20.44 -7.88 31.92
C THR A 118 19.41 -8.95 32.25
N THR A 119 18.81 -8.89 33.44
CA THR A 119 17.68 -9.74 33.82
C THR A 119 16.46 -9.40 32.99
N ALA A 120 16.16 -8.12 32.77
CA ALA A 120 15.03 -7.71 31.92
C ALA A 120 15.18 -8.24 30.48
N GLU A 121 16.37 -8.15 29.89
CA GLU A 121 16.67 -8.72 28.56
C GLU A 121 16.50 -10.23 28.53
N ARG A 122 16.98 -10.93 29.55
CA ARG A 122 16.88 -12.39 29.66
C ARG A 122 15.43 -12.85 29.78
N VAL A 123 14.65 -12.17 30.62
CA VAL A 123 13.21 -12.44 30.81
C VAL A 123 12.45 -12.14 29.52
N ALA A 124 12.70 -11.00 28.87
CA ALA A 124 12.09 -10.68 27.59
C ALA A 124 12.49 -11.68 26.49
N GLY A 125 13.69 -12.26 26.57
CA GLY A 125 14.19 -13.30 25.68
C GLY A 125 13.38 -14.59 25.69
N VAL A 126 12.86 -14.97 26.86
CA VAL A 126 12.06 -16.20 27.07
C VAL A 126 10.55 -15.97 26.98
N GLN A 127 10.07 -14.72 26.99
CA GLN A 127 8.65 -14.42 26.80
C GLN A 127 8.20 -14.63 25.35
N SER A 128 6.94 -15.04 25.20
CA SER A 128 6.26 -15.11 23.90
C SER A 128 6.05 -13.73 23.31
N TRP A 129 6.12 -13.64 21.98
CA TRP A 129 5.73 -12.42 21.28
C TRP A 129 4.24 -12.14 21.44
N GLN A 130 3.93 -10.88 21.72
CA GLN A 130 2.59 -10.34 21.71
C GLN A 130 2.30 -9.73 20.33
N VAL A 131 1.12 -10.03 19.81
CA VAL A 131 0.65 -9.50 18.52
C VAL A 131 -0.38 -8.42 18.79
N ASP A 132 -0.10 -7.20 18.35
CA ASP A 132 -1.11 -6.16 18.23
C ASP A 132 -1.87 -6.35 16.92
N VAL A 133 -3.08 -6.90 17.03
CA VAL A 133 -3.95 -7.24 15.88
C VAL A 133 -4.34 -5.99 15.09
N LEU A 134 -4.53 -4.86 15.77
CA LEU A 134 -4.91 -3.61 15.11
C LEU A 134 -3.74 -3.06 14.29
N ALA A 135 -2.54 -3.04 14.87
CA ALA A 135 -1.33 -2.62 14.16
C ALA A 135 -1.00 -3.59 13.00
N LEU A 136 -1.21 -4.89 13.18
CA LEU A 136 -1.02 -5.89 12.12
C LEU A 136 -2.00 -5.69 10.96
N ALA A 137 -3.28 -5.44 11.26
CA ALA A 137 -4.29 -5.15 10.25
C ALA A 137 -3.97 -3.86 9.48
N ALA A 138 -3.54 -2.80 10.18
CA ALA A 138 -3.09 -1.57 9.53
C ALA A 138 -1.86 -1.81 8.63
N ASN A 139 -0.91 -2.62 9.10
CA ASN A 139 0.27 -3.00 8.33
C ASN A 139 -0.09 -3.73 7.03
N LEU A 140 -0.95 -4.75 7.12
CA LEU A 140 -1.46 -5.49 5.97
C LEU A 140 -2.17 -4.56 4.99
N LEU A 141 -3.02 -3.67 5.50
CA LEU A 141 -3.77 -2.72 4.70
C LEU A 141 -2.83 -1.80 3.90
N VAL A 142 -1.82 -1.21 4.55
CA VAL A 142 -0.83 -0.34 3.88
C VAL A 142 -0.12 -1.09 2.75
N TRP A 143 0.40 -2.29 3.03
CA TRP A 143 1.10 -3.07 2.02
C TRP A 143 0.19 -3.57 0.89
N SER A 144 -1.08 -3.84 1.19
CA SER A 144 -2.09 -4.12 0.15
C SER A 144 -2.37 -2.91 -0.73
N TYR A 145 -2.42 -1.71 -0.17
CA TYR A 145 -2.51 -0.48 -0.96
C TYR A 145 -1.29 -0.29 -1.85
N VAL A 146 -0.08 -0.53 -1.34
CA VAL A 146 1.15 -0.49 -2.15
C VAL A 146 1.07 -1.46 -3.33
N GLY A 147 0.60 -2.69 -3.12
CA GLY A 147 0.40 -3.67 -4.18
C GLY A 147 -0.62 -3.23 -5.23
N LEU A 148 -1.74 -2.63 -4.79
CA LEU A 148 -2.77 -2.10 -5.66
C LEU A 148 -2.26 -0.93 -6.52
N LEU A 149 -1.49 -0.02 -5.91
CA LEU A 149 -0.83 1.08 -6.62
C LEU A 149 0.19 0.57 -7.63
N ALA A 150 1.02 -0.40 -7.26
CA ALA A 150 2.00 -1.00 -8.15
C ALA A 150 1.34 -1.68 -9.37
N ALA A 151 0.24 -2.41 -9.16
CA ALA A 151 -0.53 -3.02 -10.24
C ALA A 151 -1.13 -1.95 -11.18
N GLY A 152 -1.69 -0.88 -10.61
CA GLY A 152 -2.20 0.26 -11.39
C GLY A 152 -1.12 0.94 -12.24
N ALA A 153 0.05 1.20 -11.64
CA ALA A 153 1.20 1.80 -12.32
C ALA A 153 1.72 0.91 -13.45
N ALA A 154 1.87 -0.40 -13.22
CA ALA A 154 2.31 -1.36 -14.23
C ALA A 154 1.38 -1.36 -15.46
N VAL A 155 0.08 -1.26 -15.25
CA VAL A 155 -0.89 -1.19 -16.35
C VAL A 155 -0.83 0.16 -17.07
N ALA A 156 -0.64 1.26 -16.36
CA ALA A 156 -0.45 2.57 -16.98
C ALA A 156 0.79 2.61 -17.88
N VAL A 157 1.92 2.08 -17.40
CA VAL A 157 3.18 1.99 -18.17
C VAL A 157 3.02 1.11 -19.41
N ARG A 158 2.37 -0.06 -19.29
CA ARG A 158 2.09 -0.93 -20.45
C ARG A 158 1.26 -0.21 -21.51
N ARG A 159 0.27 0.59 -21.11
CA ARG A 159 -0.58 1.35 -22.03
C ARG A 159 0.19 2.47 -22.74
N THR A 160 1.03 3.21 -22.05
CA THR A 160 1.82 4.29 -22.67
C THR A 160 2.85 3.73 -23.65
N MET A 161 3.47 2.59 -23.34
CA MET A 161 4.37 1.89 -24.26
C MET A 161 3.66 1.41 -25.52
N ALA A 162 2.47 0.79 -25.38
CA ALA A 162 1.67 0.34 -26.51
C ALA A 162 1.25 1.51 -27.43
N ALA A 163 0.80 2.62 -26.84
CA ALA A 163 0.41 3.82 -27.59
C ALA A 163 1.59 4.43 -28.36
N ARG A 164 2.80 4.46 -27.77
CA ARG A 164 4.03 4.91 -28.43
C ARG A 164 4.43 3.99 -29.59
N ALA A 165 4.31 2.67 -29.42
CA ALA A 165 4.60 1.71 -30.49
C ALA A 165 3.66 1.89 -31.70
N THR A 166 2.36 2.10 -31.46
CA THR A 166 1.40 2.40 -32.55
C THR A 166 1.68 3.73 -33.24
N ALA A 167 2.10 4.76 -32.52
CA ALA A 167 2.46 6.05 -33.11
C ALA A 167 3.70 5.96 -34.00
N MET A 168 4.72 5.20 -33.58
CA MET A 168 5.93 4.96 -34.38
C MET A 168 5.63 4.10 -35.62
N ALA A 169 4.73 3.11 -35.52
CA ALA A 169 4.33 2.29 -36.67
C ALA A 169 3.46 3.07 -37.69
N GLY A 170 2.65 4.03 -37.24
CA GLY A 170 1.82 4.87 -38.10
C GLY A 170 2.58 5.99 -38.81
N GLY A 171 3.63 6.55 -38.18
CA GLY A 171 4.42 7.65 -38.75
C GLY A 171 5.31 7.25 -39.94
N GLY A 172 5.61 5.96 -40.11
CA GLY A 172 6.45 5.47 -41.22
C GLY A 172 5.73 5.33 -42.57
N ARG A 173 4.41 5.52 -42.63
CA ARG A 173 3.61 5.26 -43.84
C ARG A 173 3.27 6.50 -44.68
N ALA A 174 3.63 7.70 -44.20
CA ALA A 174 3.18 8.96 -44.81
C ALA A 174 4.20 9.63 -45.76
N THR A 175 5.39 9.06 -45.99
CA THR A 175 6.47 9.75 -46.72
C THR A 175 6.85 9.15 -48.08
N THR A 176 6.17 8.11 -48.57
CA THR A 176 6.57 7.44 -49.84
C THR A 176 5.62 7.63 -51.02
N GLU A 177 4.48 8.30 -50.88
CA GLU A 177 3.46 8.36 -51.95
C GLU A 177 3.26 9.73 -52.63
N ASP A 178 4.04 10.76 -52.29
CA ASP A 178 3.85 12.10 -52.86
C ASP A 178 5.14 12.72 -53.44
N VAL A 179 5.82 11.95 -54.31
CA VAL A 179 6.76 12.52 -55.29
C VAL A 179 6.18 12.24 -56.66
N GLY A 180 5.18 13.04 -57.04
CA GLY A 180 4.71 13.11 -58.43
C GLY A 180 5.84 13.60 -59.35
N PRO A 181 5.92 13.11 -60.59
CA PRO A 181 6.95 13.55 -61.54
C PRO A 181 6.74 15.04 -61.85
N LEU A 182 7.81 15.83 -61.67
CA LEU A 182 7.85 17.24 -62.06
C LEU A 182 7.64 17.38 -63.59
N PRO A 183 6.87 18.39 -64.04
CA PRO A 183 6.67 18.68 -65.47
C PRO A 183 7.93 19.22 -66.15
#